data_AF-A0A7S0RWB8-F1
#
_entry.id   AF-A0A7S0RWB8-F1
#
_cell.length_a   1.000
_cell.length_b   1.000
_cell.length_c   1.000
_cell.angle_alpha   90.00
_cell.angle_beta   90.00
_cell.angle_gamma   90.00
#
_symmetry.space_group_name_H-M   'P 1'
#
loop_
_entity.id
_entity.type
_entity.pdbx_description
1 polymer ?
#
loop_
_entity_poly.entity_id
_entity_poly.type
_entity_poly.pdbx_seq_one_letter_code
_entity_poly.pdbx_strand_id
1 'polypeptide(L)'
;KRAVPEKPPPRIIVMTGPSAVGRSKLMHRLVEEFPDKFGLTVSHTTRRPKAHEVQGRDYFFTSKAAFQADAEGGKMLEWAPVEKANPPGHRGHEPEAYLYGTTIATV
;
A
#
# COMPACT_ATOMS: atom_id res chain seq x y z
N LYS A 1 16.51 -5.42 30.65
CA LYS A 1 15.97 -4.22 29.97
C LYS A 1 16.59 -4.18 28.58
N ARG A 2 15.80 -4.14 27.50
CA ARG A 2 16.33 -4.08 26.12
C ARG A 2 17.09 -2.76 25.97
N ALA A 3 18.34 -2.81 25.52
CA ALA A 3 19.12 -1.60 25.28
C ALA A 3 18.37 -0.72 24.26
N VAL A 4 18.19 0.56 24.60
CA VAL A 4 17.61 1.52 23.65
C VAL A 4 18.73 1.91 22.70
N PRO A 5 18.56 1.74 21.37
CA PRO A 5 19.57 2.16 20.42
C PRO A 5 19.82 3.67 20.54
N GLU A 6 21.06 4.10 20.33
CA GLU A 6 21.50 5.50 20.44
C GLU A 6 20.64 6.45 19.58
N LYS A 7 20.16 5.93 18.44
CA LYS A 7 19.11 6.55 17.65
C LYS A 7 17.88 5.62 17.63
N PRO A 8 16.72 6.05 18.15
CA PRO A 8 15.51 5.25 18.04
C PRO A 8 15.13 5.07 16.57
N PRO A 9 14.48 3.94 16.21
CA PRO A 9 14.00 3.74 14.84
C PRO A 9 13.03 4.87 14.45
N PRO A 10 12.96 5.22 13.14
CA PRO A 10 12.00 6.21 12.66
C PRO A 10 10.58 5.88 13.12
N ARG A 11 9.83 6.90 13.51
CA ARG A 11 8.41 6.72 13.88
C ARG A 11 7.58 6.63 12.61
N ILE A 12 6.72 5.64 12.53
CA ILE A 12 5.73 5.53 11.45
C ILE A 12 4.65 6.60 11.66
N ILE A 13 4.32 7.32 10.60
CA ILE A 13 3.25 8.30 10.57
C ILE A 13 2.15 7.76 9.65
N VAL A 14 0.93 7.67 10.16
CA VAL A 14 -0.24 7.22 9.39
C VAL A 14 -1.13 8.43 9.11
N MET A 15 -1.39 8.70 7.83
CA MET A 15 -2.25 9.80 7.40
C MET A 15 -3.64 9.30 7.00
N THR A 16 -4.63 9.56 7.85
CA THR A 16 -6.02 9.13 7.66
C THR A 16 -6.93 10.28 7.21
N GLY A 17 -8.06 9.95 6.61
CA GLY A 17 -9.06 10.92 6.15
C GLY A 17 -9.87 10.38 4.97
N PRO A 18 -10.98 11.04 4.59
CA PRO A 18 -11.79 10.64 3.44
C PRO A 18 -10.99 10.59 2.13
N SER A 19 -11.58 9.96 1.10
CA SER A 19 -11.05 10.05 -0.25
C SER A 19 -11.01 11.50 -0.72
N ALA A 20 -10.01 11.84 -1.56
CA ALA A 20 -9.83 13.17 -2.16
C ALA A 20 -9.56 14.37 -1.23
N VAL A 21 -9.35 14.18 0.09
CA VAL A 21 -9.00 15.28 1.02
C VAL A 21 -7.57 15.82 0.84
N GLY A 22 -6.78 15.24 -0.08
CA GLY A 22 -5.43 15.73 -0.42
C GLY A 22 -4.28 15.05 0.32
N ARG A 23 -4.51 13.90 0.99
CA ARG A 23 -3.48 13.14 1.74
C ARG A 23 -2.24 12.84 0.91
N SER A 24 -2.39 12.25 -0.26
CA SER A 24 -1.26 11.92 -1.15
C SER A 24 -0.46 13.17 -1.54
N LYS A 25 -1.14 14.29 -1.82
CA LYS A 25 -0.47 15.55 -2.15
C LYS A 25 0.38 16.07 -0.99
N LEU A 26 -0.12 15.98 0.24
CA LEU A 26 0.65 16.35 1.43
C LEU A 26 1.84 15.41 1.65
N MET A 27 1.64 14.10 1.47
CA MET A 27 2.71 13.08 1.57
C MET A 27 3.85 13.35 0.58
N HIS A 28 3.54 13.62 -0.69
CA HIS A 28 4.55 13.95 -1.69
C HIS A 28 5.31 15.23 -1.34
N ARG A 29 4.60 16.29 -0.92
CA ARG A 29 5.25 17.53 -0.48
C ARG A 29 6.21 17.33 0.69
N LEU A 30 5.84 16.50 1.67
CA LEU A 30 6.71 16.20 2.81
C LEU A 30 8.02 15.54 2.37
N VAL A 31 7.96 14.60 1.43
CA VAL A 31 9.13 13.90 0.90
C VAL A 31 9.98 14.82 0.02
N GLU A 32 9.34 15.68 -0.78
CA GLU A 32 10.03 16.67 -1.62
C GLU A 32 10.75 17.73 -0.78
N GLU A 33 10.11 18.23 0.29
CA GLU A 33 10.64 19.31 1.12
C GLU A 33 11.65 18.82 2.17
N PHE A 34 11.49 17.59 2.66
CA PHE A 34 12.38 16.99 3.67
C PHE A 34 12.77 15.54 3.29
N PRO A 35 13.53 15.35 2.19
CA PRO A 35 13.88 14.03 1.68
C PRO A 35 14.78 13.22 2.62
N ASP A 36 15.46 13.88 3.57
CA ASP A 36 16.28 13.27 4.62
C ASP A 36 15.46 12.80 5.84
N LYS A 37 14.16 13.14 5.90
CA LYS A 37 13.28 12.88 7.05
C LYS A 37 12.09 12.00 6.72
N PHE A 38 11.56 12.09 5.50
CA PHE A 38 10.37 11.35 5.09
C PHE A 38 10.63 10.46 3.88
N GLY A 39 10.13 9.23 3.96
CA GLY A 39 9.94 8.32 2.85
C GLY A 39 8.46 7.96 2.71
N LEU A 40 8.10 7.38 1.57
CA LEU A 40 6.77 6.81 1.34
C LEU A 40 6.89 5.28 1.28
N THR A 41 5.87 4.62 1.82
CA THR A 41 5.72 3.18 1.61
C THR A 41 5.20 2.90 0.21
N VAL A 42 5.62 1.76 -0.36
CA VAL A 42 5.01 1.22 -1.57
C VAL A 42 4.07 0.08 -1.18
N SER A 43 2.78 0.23 -1.50
CA SER A 43 1.76 -0.78 -1.18
C SER A 43 1.82 -1.98 -2.13
N HIS A 44 1.26 -3.10 -1.69
CA HIS A 44 1.05 -4.31 -2.48
C HIS A 44 -0.33 -4.27 -3.15
N THR A 45 -0.45 -4.91 -4.31
CA THR A 45 -1.76 -5.18 -4.92
C THR A 45 -1.78 -6.49 -5.69
N THR A 46 -2.95 -7.14 -5.73
CA THR A 46 -3.16 -8.36 -6.52
C THR A 46 -3.64 -8.10 -7.95
N ARG A 47 -3.93 -6.83 -8.30
CA ARG A 47 -4.22 -6.51 -9.70
C ARG A 47 -2.96 -6.61 -10.55
N ARG A 48 -3.16 -6.80 -11.84
CA ARG A 48 -2.05 -6.71 -12.80
C ARG A 48 -1.58 -5.26 -12.96
N PRO A 49 -0.28 -5.03 -13.19
CA PRO A 49 0.24 -3.71 -13.54
C PRO A 49 -0.38 -3.21 -14.85
N LYS A 50 -0.62 -1.90 -14.92
CA LYS A 50 -0.87 -1.19 -16.17
C LYS A 50 0.45 -0.97 -16.90
N ALA A 51 0.38 -0.69 -18.20
CA ALA A 51 1.56 -0.56 -19.07
C ALA A 51 2.61 0.46 -18.60
N HIS A 52 2.22 1.51 -17.88
CA HIS A 52 3.12 2.57 -17.37
C HIS A 52 3.61 2.33 -15.93
N GLU A 53 3.11 1.31 -15.26
CA GLU A 53 3.42 1.04 -13.86
C GLU A 53 4.61 0.10 -13.72
N VAL A 54 5.39 0.32 -12.66
CA VAL A 54 6.66 -0.36 -12.40
C VAL A 54 6.60 -1.05 -11.04
N GLN A 55 6.99 -2.33 -11.03
CA GLN A 55 7.11 -3.15 -9.82
C GLN A 55 8.02 -2.48 -8.79
N GLY A 56 7.54 -2.35 -7.56
CA GLY A 56 8.31 -1.77 -6.45
C GLY A 56 8.43 -0.25 -6.48
N ARG A 57 7.85 0.43 -7.48
CA ARG A 57 7.71 1.90 -7.52
C ARG A 57 6.26 2.32 -7.33
N ASP A 58 5.38 1.80 -8.18
CA ASP A 58 3.96 2.14 -8.14
C ASP A 58 3.23 1.23 -7.15
N TYR A 59 3.45 -0.07 -7.26
CA TYR A 59 3.01 -1.09 -6.31
C TYR A 59 3.99 -2.28 -6.32
N PHE A 60 3.94 -3.08 -5.27
CA PHE A 60 4.35 -4.47 -5.36
C PHE A 60 3.18 -5.31 -5.89
N PHE A 61 3.19 -5.56 -7.19
CA PHE A 61 2.23 -6.46 -7.84
C PHE A 61 2.54 -7.89 -7.42
N THR A 62 1.57 -8.55 -6.78
CA THR A 62 1.71 -9.89 -6.22
C THR A 62 0.53 -10.78 -6.62
N SER A 63 0.67 -12.09 -6.47
CA SER A 63 -0.46 -13.01 -6.66
C SER A 63 -1.41 -12.96 -5.47
N LYS A 64 -2.69 -13.30 -5.68
CA LYS A 64 -3.67 -13.38 -4.58
C LYS A 64 -3.23 -14.38 -3.50
N ALA A 65 -2.71 -15.53 -3.90
CA ALA A 65 -2.22 -16.56 -2.97
C ALA A 65 -1.05 -16.06 -2.11
N ALA A 66 -0.06 -15.39 -2.71
CA ALA A 66 1.06 -14.81 -1.98
C ALA A 66 0.61 -13.71 -1.02
N PHE A 67 -0.27 -12.82 -1.47
CA PHE A 67 -0.85 -11.78 -0.61
C PHE A 67 -1.56 -12.38 0.61
N GLN A 68 -2.39 -13.40 0.40
CA GLN A 68 -3.13 -14.07 1.47
C GLN A 68 -2.20 -14.75 2.46
N ALA A 69 -1.16 -15.45 1.98
CA ALA A 69 -0.15 -16.04 2.86
C ALA A 69 0.57 -14.99 3.73
N ASP A 70 0.86 -13.82 3.17
CA ASP A 70 1.47 -12.72 3.93
C ASP A 70 0.49 -12.09 4.94
N ALA A 71 -0.79 -11.97 4.58
CA ALA A 71 -1.84 -11.49 5.48
C ALA A 71 -2.07 -12.45 6.65
N GLU A 72 -2.20 -13.76 6.37
CA GLU A 72 -2.34 -14.82 7.37
C GLU A 72 -1.09 -14.93 8.27
N GLY A 73 0.09 -14.68 7.70
CA GLY A 73 1.36 -14.62 8.42
C GLY A 73 1.57 -13.35 9.24
N GLY A 74 0.58 -12.43 9.31
CA GLY A 74 0.67 -11.20 10.09
C GLY A 74 1.68 -10.18 9.58
N LYS A 75 2.04 -10.22 8.28
CA LYS A 75 3.03 -9.31 7.68
C LYS A 75 2.42 -8.00 7.15
N MET A 76 1.09 -7.95 7.03
CA MET A 76 0.36 -6.76 6.59
C MET A 76 0.07 -5.82 7.78
N LEU A 77 0.37 -4.54 7.62
CA LEU A 77 -0.04 -3.48 8.56
C LEU A 77 -1.53 -3.14 8.38
N GLU A 78 -1.98 -3.10 7.13
CA GLU A 78 -3.37 -2.91 6.72
C GLU A 78 -3.59 -3.58 5.37
N TRP A 79 -4.83 -4.00 5.10
CA TRP A 79 -5.27 -4.40 3.78
C TRP A 79 -6.79 -4.36 3.63
N ALA A 80 -7.27 -4.22 2.40
CA ALA A 80 -8.69 -4.27 2.08
C ALA A 80 -8.94 -4.81 0.65
N PRO A 81 -10.07 -5.48 0.41
CA PRO A 81 -10.57 -5.75 -0.94
C PRO A 81 -11.10 -4.46 -1.58
N VAL A 82 -10.85 -4.31 -2.88
CA VAL A 82 -11.39 -3.26 -3.74
C VAL A 82 -12.11 -3.94 -4.90
N GLU A 83 -13.41 -3.71 -4.99
CA GLU A 83 -14.25 -4.25 -6.06
C GLU A 83 -13.88 -3.64 -7.41
N LYS A 84 -13.81 -4.47 -8.46
CA LYS A 84 -13.80 -3.97 -9.83
C LYS A 84 -15.17 -3.35 -10.11
N ALA A 85 -15.18 -2.10 -10.56
CA ALA A 85 -16.37 -1.58 -11.22
C ALA A 85 -16.66 -2.45 -12.44
N ASN A 86 -17.83 -3.11 -12.46
CA ASN A 86 -18.25 -3.87 -13.62
C ASN A 86 -18.44 -2.90 -14.80
N PRO A 87 -17.88 -3.20 -15.99
CA PRO A 87 -18.21 -2.43 -17.17
C PRO A 87 -19.72 -2.48 -17.41
N PRO A 88 -20.33 -1.40 -17.92
CA PRO A 88 -21.75 -1.40 -18.26
C PRO A 88 -22.10 -2.61 -19.14
N GLY A 89 -23.14 -3.35 -18.78
CA GLY A 89 -23.64 -4.49 -19.57
C GLY A 89 -23.07 -5.86 -19.22
N HIS A 90 -22.08 -5.98 -18.34
CA HIS A 90 -21.55 -7.28 -17.89
C HIS A 90 -22.15 -7.68 -16.54
N ARG A 91 -23.37 -8.24 -16.57
CA ARG A 91 -24.03 -8.87 -15.39
C ARG A 91 -23.84 -10.38 -15.48
N GLY A 92 -23.08 -10.97 -14.56
CA GLY A 92 -22.99 -12.45 -14.44
C GLY A 92 -21.66 -13.01 -13.93
N HIS A 93 -20.58 -12.24 -13.90
CA HIS A 93 -19.35 -12.64 -13.22
C HIS A 93 -19.30 -12.02 -11.82
N GLU A 94 -19.06 -12.86 -10.81
CA GLU A 94 -18.69 -12.40 -9.47
C GLU A 94 -17.56 -11.36 -9.59
N PRO A 95 -17.71 -10.16 -9.00
CA PRO A 95 -16.67 -9.15 -9.09
C PRO A 95 -15.40 -9.69 -8.42
N GLU A 96 -14.38 -9.95 -9.24
CA GLU A 96 -13.08 -10.33 -8.72
C GLU A 96 -12.48 -9.11 -8.00
N ALA A 97 -12.56 -9.12 -6.67
CA ALA A 97 -11.98 -8.09 -5.84
C ALA A 97 -10.45 -8.18 -5.86
N TYR A 98 -9.81 -7.04 -6.11
CA TYR A 98 -8.37 -6.89 -5.93
C TYR A 98 -8.05 -6.60 -4.47
N LEU A 99 -6.99 -7.17 -3.95
CA LEU A 99 -6.50 -6.83 -2.61
C LEU A 99 -5.47 -5.72 -2.75
N TYR A 100 -5.53 -4.76 -1.83
CA TYR A 100 -4.52 -3.74 -1.62
C TYR A 100 -4.11 -3.79 -0.16
N GLY A 101 -2.82 -3.55 0.12
CA GLY A 101 -2.35 -3.50 1.50
C GLY A 101 -0.91 -3.04 1.61
N THR A 102 -0.48 -2.74 2.83
CA THR A 102 0.84 -2.18 3.10
C THR A 102 1.55 -3.04 4.13
N THR A 103 2.84 -3.30 3.93
CA THR A 103 3.68 -4.07 4.85
C THR A 103 4.73 -3.15 5.47
N ILE A 104 5.26 -3.53 6.63
CA ILE A 104 6.39 -2.78 7.23
C ILE A 104 7.69 -2.93 6.43
N ALA A 105 7.80 -3.97 5.60
CA ALA A 105 8.99 -4.26 4.80
C ALA A 105 9.15 -3.31 3.60
N THR A 106 8.12 -2.55 3.26
CA THR A 106 8.10 -1.62 2.14
C THR A 106 8.10 -0.16 2.58
N VAL A 107 8.45 0.08 3.84
CA VAL A 107 8.71 1.40 4.46
C VAL A 107 10.13 1.85 4.18
#